data_AF-A0A9D5CYJ2-F1
#
_entry.id   AF-A0A9D5CYJ2-F1
#
_cell.length_a   1.000
_cell.length_b   1.000
_cell.length_c   1.000
_cell.angle_alpha   90.00
_cell.angle_beta   90.00
_cell.angle_gamma   90.00
#
_symmetry.space_group_name_H-M   'P 1'
#
loop_
_entity.id
_entity.type
_entity.pdbx_description
1 polymer ?
#
loop_
_entity_poly.entity_id
_entity_poly.type
_entity_poly.pdbx_seq_one_letter_code
_entity_poly.pdbx_strand_id
1 'polypeptide(L)' 'MAGSAFCDSKCKVRCSKASVKDRCLKYCGICCKDCNCVPSGTYGNKDECPCYKNKVTNDKKKKPKCP' A
#
# COMPACT_ATOMS: atom_id res chain seq x y z
N MET A 1 -7.62 5.90 -15.12
CA MET A 1 -8.01 5.46 -13.76
C MET A 1 -7.67 6.58 -12.79
N ALA A 2 -8.62 7.43 -12.39
CA ALA A 2 -8.38 8.40 -11.32
C ALA A 2 -8.20 7.63 -10.00
N GLY A 3 -6.95 7.35 -9.63
CA GLY A 3 -6.65 7.09 -8.23
C GLY A 3 -7.02 8.37 -7.48
N SER A 4 -7.76 8.26 -6.39
CA SER A 4 -7.95 9.37 -5.45
C SER A 4 -6.60 10.04 -5.24
N ALA A 5 -6.48 11.35 -5.50
CA ALA A 5 -5.21 12.08 -5.47
C ALA A 5 -4.42 11.86 -4.17
N PHE A 6 -5.16 11.57 -3.09
CA PHE A 6 -4.66 11.05 -1.81
C PHE A 6 -3.81 9.77 -1.96
N CYS A 7 -4.37 8.72 -2.57
CA CYS A 7 -3.68 7.45 -2.76
C CYS A 7 -2.47 7.60 -3.67
N ASP A 8 -2.58 8.35 -4.76
CA ASP A 8 -1.45 8.55 -5.68
C ASP A 8 -0.26 9.24 -4.98
N SER A 9 -0.54 10.32 -4.23
CA SER A 9 0.47 11.07 -3.50
C SER A 9 1.11 10.25 -2.38
N LYS A 10 0.29 9.57 -1.56
CA LYS A 10 0.79 8.76 -0.44
C LYS A 10 1.55 7.52 -0.93
N CYS A 11 1.06 6.86 -1.97
CA CYS A 11 1.75 5.70 -2.54
C CYS A 11 3.07 6.08 -3.20
N LYS A 12 3.18 7.25 -3.83
CA LYS A 12 4.47 7.79 -4.31
C LYS A 12 5.50 7.92 -3.20
N VAL A 13 5.12 8.49 -2.06
CA VAL A 13 6.00 8.58 -0.88
C VAL A 13 6.34 7.18 -0.38
N ARG A 14 5.33 6.32 -0.20
CA ARG A 14 5.52 4.97 0.35
C ARG A 14 6.45 4.10 -0.49
N CYS A 15 6.35 4.23 -1.81
CA CYS A 15 7.12 3.47 -2.78
C CYS A 15 8.41 4.14 -3.24
N SER A 16 8.74 5.32 -2.71
CA SER A 16 9.90 6.12 -3.16
C SER A 16 11.24 5.37 -3.08
N LYS A 17 11.41 4.52 -2.05
CA LYS A 17 12.59 3.67 -1.83
C LYS A 17 12.37 2.19 -2.19
N ALA A 18 11.25 1.85 -2.83
CA ALA A 18 11.00 0.47 -3.22
C ALA A 18 11.89 0.08 -4.42
N SER A 19 12.50 -1.12 -4.36
CA SER A 19 13.32 -1.65 -5.47
C SER A 19 12.54 -1.83 -6.77
N VAL A 20 11.23 -2.12 -6.66
CA VAL A 20 10.32 -2.26 -7.81
C VAL A 20 9.16 -1.29 -7.65
N LYS A 21 9.35 -0.06 -8.13
CA LYS A 21 8.40 1.06 -7.96
C LYS A 21 7.03 0.77 -8.54
N ASP A 22 6.93 0.31 -9.79
CA ASP A 22 5.65 -0.01 -10.44
C ASP A 22 4.82 -1.03 -9.66
N ARG A 23 5.47 -2.10 -9.20
CA ARG A 23 4.82 -3.13 -8.39
C ARG A 23 4.31 -2.53 -7.08
N CYS A 24 5.13 -1.75 -6.40
CA CYS A 24 4.76 -1.11 -5.15
C CYS A 24 3.56 -0.16 -5.33
N LEU A 25 3.59 0.73 -6.33
CA LEU A 25 2.51 1.67 -6.61
C LEU A 25 1.20 0.96 -6.92
N LYS A 26 1.25 -0.12 -7.70
CA LYS A 26 0.07 -0.94 -8.03
C LYS A 26 -0.59 -1.52 -6.78
N TYR A 27 0.18 -2.19 -5.92
CA TYR A 27 -0.39 -2.80 -4.71
C TYR A 27 -0.79 -1.76 -3.66
N CYS A 28 0.00 -0.70 -3.49
CA CYS A 28 -0.35 0.40 -2.60
C CYS A 28 -1.67 1.05 -3.04
N GLY A 29 -1.86 1.31 -4.33
CA GLY A 29 -3.09 1.89 -4.86
C GLY A 29 -4.32 0.99 -4.64
N ILE A 30 -4.18 -0.32 -4.79
CA ILE A 30 -5.25 -1.28 -4.48
C ILE A 30 -5.61 -1.21 -2.99
N CYS A 31 -4.61 -1.31 -2.12
CA CYS A 31 -4.82 -1.28 -0.67
C CYS A 31 -5.34 0.07 -0.17
N CYS A 32 -4.89 1.16 -0.77
CA CYS A 32 -5.37 2.49 -0.45
C CYS A 32 -6.82 2.69 -0.88
N LYS A 33 -7.25 2.18 -2.04
CA LYS A 33 -8.66 2.26 -2.44
C LYS A 33 -9.58 1.43 -1.54
N ASP A 34 -9.11 0.26 -1.13
CA ASP A 34 -9.84 -0.61 -0.20
C ASP A 34 -9.95 0.00 1.21
N CYS A 35 -8.84 0.55 1.73
CA CYS A 35 -8.74 0.96 3.13
C CYS A 35 -8.81 2.47 3.35
N ASN A 36 -8.80 3.27 2.28
CA ASN A 36 -8.67 4.74 2.29
C ASN A 36 -7.55 5.28 3.20
N CYS A 37 -6.47 4.49 3.36
CA CYS A 37 -5.37 4.76 4.28
C CYS A 37 -4.05 4.24 3.70
N VAL A 38 -2.97 5.00 3.85
CA VAL A 38 -1.60 4.60 3.51
C VAL A 38 -0.69 5.03 4.66
N PRO A 39 0.10 4.11 5.25
CA PRO A 39 0.97 4.42 6.38
C PRO A 39 2.11 5.37 5.98
N SER A 40 2.60 6.13 6.94
CA SER A 40 3.68 7.09 6.76
C SER A 40 5.04 6.42 6.57
N GLY A 41 5.99 7.14 5.96
CA GLY A 41 7.35 6.64 5.66
C GLY A 41 7.39 5.68 4.47
N THR A 42 8.53 5.02 4.24
CA THR A 42 8.76 4.10 3.11
C THR A 42 8.77 2.62 3.51
N TYR A 43 8.83 2.35 4.81
CA TYR A 43 8.80 1.02 5.42
C TYR A 43 8.20 1.13 6.84
N GLY A 44 7.66 0.04 7.41
CA GLY A 44 7.09 0.05 8.77
C GLY A 44 5.76 0.81 8.93
N ASN A 45 5.44 1.28 10.14
CA ASN A 45 4.26 2.09 10.50
C ASN A 45 2.90 1.53 10.05
N LYS A 46 2.81 0.22 9.82
CA LYS A 46 1.56 -0.39 9.32
C LYS A 46 0.43 -0.30 10.35
N ASP A 47 0.76 -0.08 11.62
CA ASP A 47 -0.16 0.12 12.74
C ASP A 47 -0.98 1.41 12.61
N GLU A 48 -0.52 2.42 11.85
CA GLU A 48 -1.30 3.62 11.53
C GLU A 48 -2.53 3.29 10.66
N CYS A 49 -2.44 2.22 9.86
CA CYS A 49 -3.49 1.79 8.94
C CYS A 49 -3.78 0.29 9.13
N PRO A 50 -4.56 -0.12 10.16
CA PRO A 50 -4.79 -1.53 10.47
C PRO A 50 -5.41 -2.32 9.32
N CYS A 51 -6.32 -1.71 8.53
CA CYS A 51 -6.84 -2.35 7.31
C CYS A 51 -5.74 -2.64 6.29
N TYR A 52 -4.83 -1.68 6.06
CA TYR A 52 -3.72 -1.82 5.11
C TYR A 52 -2.71 -2.88 5.59
N LYS A 53 -2.46 -2.96 6.90
CA LYS A 53 -1.63 -4.01 7.53
C LYS A 53 -2.22 -5.41 7.34
N ASN A 54 -3.53 -5.55 7.56
CA ASN A 54 -4.21 -6.84 7.61
C ASN A 54 -4.59 -7.40 6.23
N LYS A 55 -4.43 -6.61 5.16
CA LYS A 55 -4.64 -7.08 3.79
C LYS A 55 -3.58 -8.12 3.40
N VAL A 56 -4.06 -9.34 3.16
CA VAL A 56 -3.25 -10.48 2.70
C VAL A 56 -3.59 -10.87 1.26
N THR A 57 -2.70 -11.61 0.61
CA THR A 57 -2.97 -12.23 -0.68
C THR A 57 -3.98 -13.37 -0.51
N ASN A 58 -4.76 -13.66 -1.55
CA ASN A 58 -5.71 -14.78 -1.57
C ASN A 58 -5.00 -16.15 -1.73
N ASP A 59 -3.70 -16.22 -1.48
CA ASP A 59 -2.92 -17.45 -1.53
C ASP A 59 -3.03 -18.22 -0.21
N LYS A 60 -2.85 -19.55 -0.30
CA LYS A 60 -2.82 -20.44 0.88
C LYS A 60 -1.80 -19.99 1.94
N LYS A 61 -0.75 -19.27 1.55
CA LYS A 61 0.33 -18.77 2.43
C LYS A 61 0.04 -17.39 3.07
N LYS A 62 -1.12 -16.76 2.80
CA LYS A 62 -1.58 -15.47 3.37
C LYS A 62 -0.47 -14.43 3.58
N LYS A 63 0.24 -14.08 2.50
CA LYS A 63 1.32 -13.09 2.58
C LYS A 63 0.75 -11.68 2.64
N PRO A 64 1.41 -10.71 3.30
CA PRO A 64 0.99 -9.32 3.26
C PRO A 64 0.93 -8.83 1.81
N LYS A 65 -0.24 -8.33 1.40
CA LYS A 65 -0.49 -7.85 0.03
C LYS A 65 0.03 -6.44 -0.19
N CYS A 66 -0.02 -5.61 0.85
CA CYS A 66 0.28 -4.19 0.78
C CYS A 66 1.74 -3.89 1.15
N PRO A 67 2.43 -3.02 0.40
CA PRO A 67 3.83 -2.67 0.65
C PRO A 67 4.02 -1.97 2.00
#